data_AF-S2EZ27-F1
#
_entry.id   AF-S2EZ27-F1
#
_cell.length_a   1.000
_cell.length_b   1.000
_cell.length_c   1.000
_cell.angle_alpha   90.00
_cell.angle_beta   90.00
_cell.angle_gamma   90.00
#
_symmetry.space_group_name_H-M   'P 1'
#
loop_
_entity.id
_entity.type
_entity.pdbx_description
1 polymer ?
#
loop_
_entity_poly.entity_id
_entity_poly.type
_entity_poly.pdbx_seq_one_letter_code
_entity_poly.pdbx_strand_id
1 'polypeptide(L)'
;MKKTMLLLTLLYSVHDFAANDFCENGCTLQEIEAKNKANYKTHEEWVIHNEALEAEEYRQWVQEHREAQARADALPKSVYVPGTQYRTCVQDVYEQAASFLGEDANTQISVSQDIDEKCTFDVTRFDDLSHACENLSALSAIARMKSHQEETCRYEKEKWRLYEQYRDVVYTPAWTHSVELEYLNKLKPIEQKHFDNVIKSNEQEKQTNNNNEVSQ
;
A
#
# COMPACT_ATOMS: atom_id res chain seq x y z
N MET A 1 12.99 -39.20 3.92
CA MET A 1 12.20 -38.39 4.88
C MET A 1 10.71 -38.64 4.58
N LYS A 2 9.93 -39.60 5.07
CA LYS A 2 9.95 -40.56 6.20
C LYS A 2 10.08 -39.90 7.57
N LYS A 3 8.99 -39.30 8.09
CA LYS A 3 8.58 -39.34 9.52
C LYS A 3 7.38 -38.45 9.93
N THR A 4 6.81 -37.62 9.06
CA THR A 4 5.78 -36.65 9.51
C THR A 4 4.32 -37.00 9.21
N MET A 5 4.03 -37.97 8.33
CA MET A 5 2.64 -38.33 7.98
C MET A 5 2.03 -39.46 8.83
N LEU A 6 2.79 -40.05 9.74
CA LEU A 6 2.37 -41.21 10.56
C LEU A 6 1.90 -40.82 11.97
N LEU A 7 1.86 -39.52 12.28
CA LEU A 7 1.50 -39.01 13.61
C LEU A 7 0.02 -38.63 13.75
N LEU A 8 -0.72 -38.49 12.65
CA LEU A 8 -2.18 -38.26 12.72
C LEU A 8 -2.96 -39.55 12.97
N THR A 9 -2.51 -40.70 12.48
CA THR A 9 -3.20 -41.98 12.70
C THR A 9 -3.09 -42.52 14.13
N LEU A 10 -2.20 -41.97 14.96
CA LEU A 10 -2.00 -42.39 16.36
C LEU A 10 -2.80 -41.56 17.39
N LEU A 11 -3.44 -40.45 16.98
CA LEU A 11 -4.28 -39.62 17.87
C LEU A 11 -5.78 -39.92 17.73
N TYR A 12 -6.19 -40.75 16.76
CA TYR A 12 -7.58 -41.21 16.59
C TYR A 12 -7.86 -42.56 17.28
N SER A 13 -7.01 -42.99 18.22
CA SER A 13 -7.42 -44.04 19.13
C SER A 13 -8.42 -43.44 20.14
N VAL A 14 -9.64 -43.97 20.10
CA VAL A 14 -10.66 -44.05 21.17
C VAL A 14 -11.90 -43.13 21.06
N HIS A 15 -11.98 -42.10 20.21
CA HIS A 15 -13.16 -41.19 20.23
C HIS A 15 -14.00 -41.02 18.95
N ASP A 16 -13.64 -41.60 17.79
CA ASP A 16 -14.46 -41.49 16.56
C ASP A 16 -15.33 -42.72 16.26
N PHE A 17 -15.86 -43.35 17.30
CA PHE A 17 -17.04 -44.22 17.18
C PHE A 17 -18.18 -43.61 17.98
N ALA A 18 -18.92 -42.69 17.35
CA ALA A 18 -20.36 -42.46 17.54
C ALA A 18 -20.70 -41.03 17.12
N ALA A 19 -20.99 -40.82 15.84
CA ALA A 19 -21.74 -39.63 15.43
C ALA A 19 -22.46 -39.90 14.12
N ASN A 20 -23.52 -40.71 14.20
CA ASN A 20 -24.87 -40.19 14.02
C ASN A 20 -25.86 -41.36 13.90
N ASP A 21 -26.85 -41.30 14.79
CA ASP A 21 -28.17 -41.94 14.65
C ASP A 21 -28.38 -43.38 15.12
N PHE A 22 -27.84 -43.78 16.28
CA PHE A 22 -28.25 -45.06 16.87
C PHE A 22 -28.50 -44.95 18.37
N CYS A 23 -29.80 -44.95 18.72
CA CYS A 23 -30.41 -45.09 20.05
C CYS A 23 -30.95 -43.81 20.72
N GLU A 24 -31.80 -43.05 20.02
CA GLU A 24 -32.52 -41.89 20.59
C GLU A 24 -33.31 -42.21 21.90
N ASN A 25 -33.66 -43.48 22.15
CA ASN A 25 -34.41 -43.90 23.35
C ASN A 25 -33.61 -44.80 24.33
N GLY A 26 -32.28 -44.84 24.21
CA GLY A 26 -31.39 -45.61 25.09
C GLY A 26 -31.27 -47.08 24.72
N CYS A 27 -30.03 -47.57 24.57
CA CYS A 27 -29.71 -48.97 24.28
C CYS A 27 -28.80 -49.55 25.37
N THR A 28 -28.83 -50.87 25.52
CA THR A 28 -27.91 -51.59 26.41
C THR A 28 -26.54 -51.76 25.76
N LEU A 29 -25.48 -51.91 26.57
CA LEU A 29 -24.11 -52.05 26.08
C LEU A 29 -23.94 -53.23 25.10
N GLN A 30 -24.67 -54.32 25.32
CA GLN A 30 -24.63 -55.52 24.47
C GLN A 30 -25.24 -55.29 23.08
N GLU A 31 -26.27 -54.46 22.96
CA GLU A 31 -26.88 -54.10 21.67
C GLU A 31 -25.98 -53.19 20.84
N ILE A 32 -25.24 -52.30 21.51
CA ILE A 32 -24.23 -51.44 20.89
C ILE A 32 -23.07 -52.30 20.37
N GLU A 33 -22.57 -53.24 21.16
CA GLU A 33 -21.50 -54.15 20.75
C GLU A 33 -21.92 -55.06 19.59
N ALA A 34 -23.15 -55.60 19.59
CA ALA A 34 -23.65 -56.45 18.52
C ALA A 34 -23.79 -55.69 17.19
N LYS A 35 -24.24 -54.43 17.23
CA LYS A 35 -24.35 -53.58 16.04
C LYS A 35 -23.00 -53.10 15.54
N ASN A 36 -22.09 -52.72 16.44
CA ASN A 36 -20.72 -52.38 16.08
C ASN A 36 -20.03 -53.56 15.39
N LYS A 37 -20.28 -54.79 15.86
CA LYS A 37 -19.77 -56.01 15.23
C LYS A 37 -20.41 -56.29 13.86
N ALA A 38 -21.69 -55.93 13.67
CA ALA A 38 -22.38 -56.09 12.39
C ALA A 38 -22.00 -55.03 11.35
N ASN A 39 -21.68 -53.81 11.79
CA ASN A 39 -21.27 -52.69 10.93
C ASN A 39 -19.75 -52.50 10.89
N TYR A 40 -18.99 -53.44 11.47
CA TYR A 40 -17.54 -53.43 11.43
C TYR A 40 -17.08 -53.76 10.01
N LYS A 41 -16.86 -52.73 9.20
CA LYS A 41 -16.07 -52.87 7.97
C LYS A 41 -14.62 -53.05 8.37
N THR A 42 -13.97 -54.05 7.79
CA THR A 42 -12.53 -54.23 7.91
C THR A 42 -11.81 -53.02 7.30
N HIS A 43 -10.56 -52.79 7.71
CA HIS A 43 -9.76 -51.70 7.18
C HIS A 43 -9.67 -51.74 5.65
N GLU A 44 -9.58 -52.93 5.05
CA GLU A 44 -9.55 -53.11 3.59
C GLU A 44 -10.86 -52.70 2.91
N GLU A 45 -12.01 -53.00 3.50
CA GLU A 45 -13.32 -52.57 2.97
C GLU A 45 -13.51 -51.06 3.05
N TRP A 46 -12.94 -50.42 4.07
CA TRP A 46 -12.90 -48.96 4.16
C TRP A 46 -11.99 -48.34 3.09
N VAL A 47 -10.82 -48.91 2.85
CA VAL A 47 -9.90 -48.45 1.81
C VAL A 47 -10.56 -48.56 0.43
N ILE A 48 -11.14 -49.71 0.09
CA ILE A 48 -11.81 -49.92 -1.21
C ILE A 48 -13.00 -48.97 -1.38
N HIS A 49 -13.79 -48.74 -0.31
CA HIS A 49 -14.92 -47.83 -0.37
C HIS A 49 -14.48 -46.38 -0.61
N ASN A 50 -13.43 -45.92 0.08
CA ASN A 50 -12.91 -44.56 -0.08
C ASN A 50 -12.26 -44.37 -1.45
N GLU A 51 -11.51 -45.35 -1.95
CA GLU A 51 -10.93 -45.29 -3.31
C GLU A 51 -12.03 -45.19 -4.39
N ALA A 52 -13.15 -45.90 -4.21
CA ALA A 52 -14.29 -45.81 -5.13
C ALA A 52 -14.96 -44.44 -5.08
N LEU A 53 -15.11 -43.87 -3.87
CA LEU A 53 -15.71 -42.56 -3.65
C LEU A 53 -14.84 -41.44 -4.24
N GLU A 54 -13.53 -41.45 -3.97
CA GLU A 54 -12.57 -40.51 -4.53
C GLU A 54 -12.53 -40.59 -6.06
N ALA A 55 -12.61 -41.80 -6.63
CA ALA A 55 -12.66 -41.98 -8.09
C ALA A 55 -13.94 -41.40 -8.71
N GLU A 56 -15.06 -41.44 -7.99
CA GLU A 56 -16.35 -40.90 -8.45
C GLU A 56 -16.39 -39.37 -8.32
N GLU A 57 -15.92 -38.82 -7.21
CA GLU A 57 -15.75 -37.38 -7.00
C GLU A 57 -14.79 -36.78 -8.03
N TYR A 58 -13.68 -37.47 -8.34
CA TYR A 58 -12.75 -37.03 -9.38
C TYR A 58 -13.42 -37.00 -10.76
N ARG A 59 -14.24 -38.00 -11.09
CA ARG A 59 -14.99 -38.02 -12.37
C ARG A 59 -15.96 -36.85 -12.45
N GLN A 60 -16.70 -36.57 -11.39
CA GLN A 60 -17.62 -35.43 -11.33
C GLN A 60 -16.87 -34.11 -11.47
N TRP A 61 -15.79 -33.92 -10.71
CA TRP A 61 -14.96 -32.73 -10.78
C TRP A 61 -14.41 -32.48 -12.19
N VAL A 62 -13.89 -33.52 -12.87
CA VAL A 62 -13.40 -33.40 -14.25
C VAL A 62 -14.51 -32.99 -15.22
N GLN A 63 -15.72 -33.55 -15.05
CA GLN A 63 -16.87 -33.20 -15.88
C GLN A 63 -17.28 -31.74 -15.66
N GLU A 64 -17.42 -31.31 -14.41
CA GLU A 64 -17.74 -29.93 -14.05
C GLU A 64 -16.68 -28.95 -14.56
N HIS A 65 -15.40 -29.30 -14.47
CA HIS A 65 -14.31 -28.48 -15.00
C HIS A 65 -14.41 -28.33 -16.52
N ARG A 66 -14.67 -29.42 -17.25
CA ARG A 66 -14.85 -29.38 -18.71
C ARG A 66 -16.05 -28.53 -19.10
N GLU A 67 -17.16 -28.64 -18.37
CA GLU A 67 -18.36 -27.83 -18.62
C GLU A 67 -18.13 -26.34 -18.29
N ALA A 68 -17.45 -26.04 -17.18
CA ALA A 68 -17.07 -24.68 -16.81
C ALA A 68 -16.11 -24.06 -17.82
N GLN A 69 -15.15 -24.83 -18.31
CA GLN A 69 -14.19 -24.39 -19.32
C GLN A 69 -14.87 -24.17 -20.68
N ALA A 70 -15.80 -25.06 -21.08
CA ALA A 70 -16.61 -24.85 -22.27
C ALA A 70 -17.51 -23.60 -22.17
N ARG A 71 -18.07 -23.31 -20.98
CA ARG A 71 -18.82 -22.06 -20.73
C ARG A 71 -17.90 -20.84 -20.81
N ALA A 72 -16.70 -20.91 -20.23
CA ALA A 72 -15.71 -19.83 -20.31
C ALA A 72 -15.22 -19.57 -21.74
N ASP A 73 -15.03 -20.62 -22.53
CA ASP A 73 -14.66 -20.51 -23.95
C ASP A 73 -15.81 -20.02 -24.85
N ALA A 74 -17.06 -20.30 -24.47
CA ALA A 74 -18.25 -19.80 -25.15
C ALA A 74 -18.58 -18.33 -24.80
N LEU A 75 -18.03 -17.79 -23.71
CA LEU A 75 -18.12 -16.36 -23.43
C LEU A 75 -17.31 -15.59 -24.48
N PRO A 76 -17.82 -14.46 -24.98
CA PRO A 76 -17.04 -13.59 -25.87
C PRO A 76 -15.75 -13.21 -25.15
N LYS A 77 -14.61 -13.73 -25.65
CA LYS A 77 -13.29 -13.39 -25.14
C LYS A 77 -13.15 -11.89 -25.28
N SER A 78 -12.98 -11.19 -24.15
CA SER A 78 -12.72 -9.76 -24.18
C SER A 78 -11.49 -9.55 -25.07
N VAL A 79 -11.71 -8.90 -26.21
CA VAL A 79 -10.60 -8.46 -27.04
C VAL A 79 -9.92 -7.39 -26.21
N TYR A 80 -8.69 -7.66 -25.77
CA TYR A 80 -7.82 -6.60 -25.29
C TYR A 80 -7.64 -5.62 -26.45
N VAL A 81 -8.45 -4.57 -26.44
CA VAL A 81 -8.16 -3.37 -27.20
C VAL A 81 -7.03 -2.72 -26.40
N PRO A 82 -5.83 -2.52 -26.99
CA PRO A 82 -4.82 -1.70 -26.35
C PRO A 82 -5.46 -0.34 -26.15
N GLY A 83 -5.87 -0.04 -24.92
CA GLY A 83 -6.25 1.32 -24.57
C GLY A 83 -5.05 2.19 -24.93
N THR A 84 -5.27 3.29 -25.62
CA THR A 84 -4.35 4.42 -25.60
C THR A 84 -3.87 4.57 -24.14
N GLN A 85 -2.56 4.53 -23.89
CA GLN A 85 -2.01 4.63 -22.53
C GLN A 85 -2.79 5.71 -21.78
N TYR A 86 -3.53 5.33 -20.73
CA TYR A 86 -4.28 6.28 -19.93
C TYR A 86 -3.25 7.17 -19.23
N ARG A 87 -2.90 8.29 -19.86
CA ARG A 87 -1.99 9.28 -19.29
C ARG A 87 -2.70 9.93 -18.13
N THR A 88 -2.17 9.72 -16.93
CA THR A 88 -2.69 10.38 -15.73
C THR A 88 -2.16 11.80 -15.69
N CYS A 89 -2.87 12.74 -15.04
CA CYS A 89 -2.36 14.11 -14.89
C CYS A 89 -0.96 14.12 -14.24
N VAL A 90 -0.68 13.15 -13.36
CA VAL A 90 0.63 12.98 -12.71
C VAL A 90 1.72 12.71 -13.73
N GLN A 91 1.47 11.82 -14.69
CA GLN A 91 2.42 11.50 -15.76
C GLN A 91 2.67 12.72 -16.65
N ASP A 92 1.61 13.44 -17.02
CA ASP A 92 1.73 14.65 -17.87
C ASP A 92 2.47 15.78 -17.17
N VAL A 93 2.31 15.94 -15.85
CA VAL A 93 3.05 16.95 -15.07
C VAL A 93 4.52 16.59 -15.00
N TYR A 94 4.89 15.34 -14.73
CA TYR A 94 6.31 14.95 -14.70
C TYR A 94 6.98 15.07 -16.06
N GLU A 95 6.28 14.71 -17.15
CA GLU A 95 6.83 14.85 -18.51
C GLU A 95 7.03 16.31 -18.89
N GLN A 96 6.06 17.18 -18.57
CA GLN A 96 6.22 18.62 -18.78
C GLN A 96 7.32 19.20 -17.90
N ALA A 97 7.38 18.80 -16.63
CA ALA A 97 8.41 19.25 -15.68
C ALA A 97 9.81 18.83 -16.10
N ALA A 98 9.98 17.66 -16.73
CA ALA A 98 11.28 17.19 -17.21
C ALA A 98 11.94 18.15 -18.20
N SER A 99 11.16 18.93 -18.95
CA SER A 99 11.70 19.92 -19.91
C SER A 99 12.47 21.08 -19.26
N PHE A 100 12.22 21.36 -17.97
CA PHE A 100 12.86 22.47 -17.25
C PHE A 100 13.49 22.08 -15.91
N LEU A 101 13.13 20.94 -15.32
CA LEU A 101 13.78 20.37 -14.14
C LEU A 101 14.85 19.32 -14.48
N GLY A 102 14.78 18.73 -15.68
CA GLY A 102 15.60 17.58 -16.09
C GLY A 102 14.93 16.23 -15.85
N GLU A 103 15.60 15.14 -16.24
CA GLU A 103 15.06 13.77 -16.18
C GLU A 103 14.76 13.29 -14.74
N ASP A 104 15.31 13.96 -13.72
CA ASP A 104 15.11 13.66 -12.30
C ASP A 104 14.01 14.50 -11.64
N ALA A 105 13.07 15.06 -12.42
CA ALA A 105 11.95 15.85 -11.92
C ALA A 105 11.18 15.14 -10.77
N ASN A 106 11.01 13.82 -10.85
CA ASN A 106 10.37 13.00 -9.81
C ASN A 106 11.13 12.93 -8.46
N THR A 107 12.39 13.34 -8.42
CA THR A 107 13.15 13.49 -7.19
C THR A 107 13.03 14.90 -6.60
N GLN A 108 12.73 15.88 -7.45
CA GLN A 108 12.67 17.29 -7.10
C GLN A 108 11.28 17.75 -6.68
N ILE A 109 10.23 17.15 -7.26
CA ILE A 109 8.83 17.44 -6.93
C ILE A 109 8.04 16.16 -6.68
N SER A 110 7.00 16.26 -5.86
CA SER A 110 5.98 15.25 -5.66
C SER A 110 4.66 15.75 -6.23
N VAL A 111 4.04 14.97 -7.11
CA VAL A 111 2.77 15.32 -7.76
C VAL A 111 1.66 14.38 -7.28
N SER A 112 0.52 14.95 -6.90
CA SER A 112 -0.68 14.22 -6.47
C SER A 112 -1.92 14.70 -7.21
N GLN A 113 -2.80 13.78 -7.58
CA GLN A 113 -4.10 14.11 -8.16
C GLN A 113 -5.13 14.34 -7.04
N ASP A 114 -5.80 15.49 -7.07
CA ASP A 114 -6.93 15.80 -6.20
C ASP A 114 -8.23 15.14 -6.74
N ILE A 115 -9.28 15.10 -5.91
CA ILE A 115 -10.57 14.48 -6.21
C ILE A 115 -11.23 15.09 -7.46
N ASP A 116 -10.98 16.38 -7.73
CA ASP A 116 -11.46 17.11 -8.92
C ASP A 116 -10.60 16.87 -10.17
N GLU A 117 -9.81 15.79 -10.21
CA GLU A 117 -8.83 15.46 -11.25
C GLU A 117 -7.73 16.50 -11.49
N LYS A 118 -7.65 17.54 -10.67
CA LYS A 118 -6.60 18.56 -10.72
C LYS A 118 -5.33 18.03 -10.06
N CYS A 119 -4.22 18.08 -10.79
CA CYS A 119 -2.93 17.75 -10.21
C CYS A 119 -2.43 18.91 -9.34
N THR A 120 -1.86 18.55 -8.19
CA THR A 120 -1.16 19.42 -7.24
C THR A 120 0.29 18.99 -7.17
N PHE A 121 1.19 19.91 -6.84
CA PHE A 121 2.60 19.58 -6.63
C PHE A 121 3.15 20.17 -5.35
N ASP A 122 4.17 19.49 -4.81
CA ASP A 122 5.04 19.98 -3.75
C ASP A 122 6.50 19.83 -4.16
N VAL A 123 7.34 20.81 -3.83
CA VAL A 123 8.80 20.65 -3.92
C VAL A 123 9.29 19.73 -2.81
N THR A 124 10.11 18.74 -3.15
CA THR A 124 10.66 17.73 -2.21
C THR A 124 12.17 17.83 -2.03
N ARG A 125 12.86 18.51 -2.95
CA ARG A 125 14.32 18.67 -2.93
C ARG A 125 14.70 20.14 -2.98
N PHE A 126 15.57 20.56 -2.07
CA PHE A 126 15.90 21.97 -1.84
C PHE A 126 17.41 22.27 -1.86
N ASP A 127 18.22 21.28 -2.25
CA ASP A 127 19.66 21.47 -2.44
C ASP A 127 19.95 22.33 -3.70
N ASP A 128 21.20 22.74 -3.86
CA ASP A 128 21.63 23.56 -5.00
C ASP A 128 21.55 22.83 -6.36
N LEU A 129 21.32 21.52 -6.36
CA LEU A 129 21.11 20.70 -7.56
C LEU A 129 19.64 20.65 -7.97
N SER A 130 18.72 21.07 -7.10
CA SER A 130 17.29 21.13 -7.38
C SER A 130 16.93 22.45 -8.06
N HIS A 131 16.33 22.35 -9.24
CA HIS A 131 15.81 23.48 -9.99
C HIS A 131 14.34 23.78 -9.66
N ALA A 132 13.68 22.96 -8.82
CA ALA A 132 12.25 23.08 -8.54
C ALA A 132 11.86 24.42 -7.92
N CYS A 133 12.61 24.90 -6.93
CA CYS A 133 12.33 26.19 -6.29
C CYS A 133 12.54 27.41 -7.22
N GLU A 134 13.41 27.31 -8.22
CA GLU A 134 13.62 28.36 -9.22
C GLU A 134 12.55 28.35 -10.31
N ASN A 135 11.90 27.21 -10.50
CA ASN A 135 10.88 26.98 -11.52
C ASN A 135 9.46 26.88 -10.94
N LEU A 136 9.21 27.40 -9.72
CA LEU A 136 7.87 27.37 -9.09
C LEU A 136 6.79 27.97 -10.00
N SER A 137 7.09 29.06 -10.71
CA SER A 137 6.14 29.68 -11.65
C SER A 137 5.85 28.80 -12.87
N ALA A 138 6.81 28.00 -13.33
CA ALA A 138 6.60 27.06 -14.43
C ALA A 138 5.80 25.84 -13.95
N LEU A 139 6.10 25.36 -12.74
CA LEU A 139 5.36 24.27 -12.09
C LEU A 139 3.91 24.66 -11.80
N SER A 140 3.66 25.89 -11.34
CA SER A 140 2.31 26.39 -11.06
C SER A 140 1.44 26.57 -12.30
N ALA A 141 2.06 26.65 -13.48
CA ALA A 141 1.34 26.68 -14.76
C ALA A 141 0.81 25.30 -15.19
N ILE A 142 1.43 24.21 -14.72
CA ILE A 142 1.08 22.83 -15.12
C ILE A 142 0.38 22.04 -14.02
N ALA A 143 0.56 22.41 -12.75
CA ALA A 143 -0.10 21.80 -11.60
C ALA A 143 -0.37 22.86 -10.53
N ARG A 144 -1.40 22.65 -9.71
CA ARG A 144 -1.72 23.57 -8.60
C ARG A 144 -0.65 23.51 -7.52
N MET A 145 -0.03 24.65 -7.26
CA MET A 145 0.90 24.81 -6.14
C MET A 145 0.15 24.76 -4.80
N LYS A 146 0.67 24.02 -3.82
CA LYS A 146 0.16 24.08 -2.43
C LYS A 146 0.56 25.39 -1.75
N SER A 147 -0.21 25.76 -0.71
CA SER A 147 0.02 26.99 0.05
C SER A 147 1.44 27.06 0.61
N HIS A 148 1.98 28.28 0.65
CA HIS A 148 3.29 28.62 1.20
C HIS A 148 4.52 27.96 0.54
N GLN A 149 4.38 27.27 -0.59
CA GLN A 149 5.52 26.65 -1.30
C GLN A 149 6.69 27.61 -1.58
N GLU A 150 6.40 28.86 -1.94
CA GLU A 150 7.45 29.88 -2.14
C GLU A 150 8.25 30.17 -0.86
N GLU A 151 7.54 30.28 0.27
CA GLU A 151 8.13 30.52 1.58
C GLU A 151 8.86 29.27 2.10
N THR A 152 8.33 28.08 1.85
CA THR A 152 9.01 26.80 2.11
C THR A 152 10.31 26.70 1.33
N CYS A 153 10.29 27.03 0.04
CA CYS A 153 11.49 27.06 -0.80
C CYS A 153 12.55 28.05 -0.29
N ARG A 154 12.14 29.25 0.16
CA ARG A 154 13.04 30.22 0.78
C ARG A 154 13.65 29.67 2.07
N TYR A 155 12.81 29.13 2.95
CA TYR A 155 13.22 28.59 4.25
C TYR A 155 14.20 27.42 4.11
N GLU A 156 13.86 26.41 3.29
CA GLU A 156 14.71 25.24 3.11
C GLU A 156 16.03 25.60 2.41
N LYS A 157 16.04 26.55 1.46
CA LYS A 157 17.30 27.07 0.89
C LYS A 157 18.17 27.79 1.91
N GLU A 158 17.60 28.64 2.76
CA GLU A 158 18.36 29.32 3.84
C GLU A 158 18.93 28.30 4.84
N LYS A 159 18.15 27.29 5.21
CA LYS A 159 18.57 26.21 6.09
C LYS A 159 19.64 25.32 5.45
N TRP A 160 19.50 24.96 4.18
CA TRP A 160 20.50 24.18 3.44
C TRP A 160 21.85 24.90 3.38
N ARG A 161 21.84 26.21 3.05
CA ARG A 161 23.05 27.04 3.05
C ARG A 161 23.73 27.13 4.41
N LEU A 162 22.96 27.10 5.50
CA LEU A 162 23.53 27.01 6.84
C LEU A 162 24.14 25.62 7.06
N TYR A 163 23.41 24.56 6.74
CA TYR A 163 23.88 23.18 6.86
C TYR A 163 25.19 22.96 6.09
N GLU A 164 25.32 23.50 4.88
CA GLU A 164 26.54 23.37 4.07
C GLU A 164 27.80 23.90 4.75
N GLN A 165 27.69 24.96 5.57
CA GLN A 165 28.82 25.49 6.34
C GLN A 165 29.35 24.48 7.38
N TYR A 166 28.51 23.53 7.78
CA TYR A 166 28.82 22.52 8.77
C TYR A 166 28.88 21.10 8.20
N ARG A 167 28.58 20.90 6.91
CA ARG A 167 28.43 19.58 6.27
C ARG A 167 29.62 18.66 6.54
N ASP A 168 30.83 19.19 6.47
CA ASP A 168 32.07 18.41 6.63
C ASP A 168 32.38 18.07 8.11
N VAL A 169 31.65 18.68 9.05
CA VAL A 169 31.80 18.50 10.50
C VAL A 169 30.66 17.69 11.09
N VAL A 170 29.44 17.85 10.57
CA VAL A 170 28.23 17.14 11.04
C VAL A 170 28.43 15.62 10.95
N TYR A 171 28.01 14.91 12.00
CA TYR A 171 28.20 13.45 12.19
C TYR A 171 29.65 12.96 12.32
N THR A 172 30.63 13.86 12.44
CA THR A 172 32.03 13.52 12.74
C THR A 172 32.34 13.76 14.22
N PRO A 173 33.49 13.26 14.75
CA PRO A 173 33.93 13.61 16.11
C PRO A 173 34.15 15.11 16.35
N ALA A 174 34.28 15.91 15.29
CA ALA A 174 34.38 17.37 15.38
C ALA A 174 33.02 18.05 15.59
N TRP A 175 31.89 17.33 15.47
CA TRP A 175 30.56 17.79 15.85
C TRP A 175 30.40 17.75 17.39
N THR A 176 31.08 18.66 18.06
CA THR A 176 30.99 18.79 19.51
C THR A 176 29.70 19.51 19.91
N HIS A 177 29.31 19.40 21.18
CA HIS A 177 28.13 20.11 21.71
C HIS A 177 28.22 21.63 21.51
N SER A 178 29.41 22.23 21.57
CA SER A 178 29.57 23.67 21.32
C SER A 178 29.31 24.05 19.86
N VAL A 179 29.71 23.21 18.91
CA VAL A 179 29.45 23.41 17.47
C VAL A 179 27.97 23.21 17.17
N GLU A 180 27.34 22.20 17.77
CA GLU A 180 25.90 21.99 17.70
C GLU A 180 25.12 23.19 18.22
N LEU A 181 25.47 23.73 19.39
CA LEU A 181 24.85 24.94 19.94
C LEU A 181 25.04 26.15 19.03
N GLU A 182 26.23 26.32 18.43
CA GLU A 182 26.48 27.39 17.47
C GLU A 182 25.56 27.26 16.24
N TYR A 183 25.46 26.06 15.66
CA TYR A 183 24.58 25.77 14.54
C TYR A 183 23.11 26.07 14.89
N LEU A 184 22.62 25.57 16.03
CA LEU A 184 21.25 25.80 16.49
C LEU A 184 20.96 27.30 16.72
N ASN A 185 21.92 28.04 17.28
CA ASN A 185 21.79 29.49 17.47
C ASN A 185 21.70 30.25 16.14
N LYS A 186 22.38 29.77 15.08
CA LYS A 186 22.25 30.32 13.72
C LYS A 186 20.97 29.88 13.01
N LEU A 187 20.47 28.67 13.30
CA LEU A 187 19.24 28.13 12.72
C LEU A 187 17.98 28.82 13.29
N LYS A 188 17.95 29.08 14.59
CA LYS A 188 16.81 29.68 15.30
C LYS A 188 16.24 30.96 14.65
N PRO A 189 17.03 31.97 14.26
CA PRO A 189 16.48 33.15 13.58
C PRO A 189 15.89 32.84 12.19
N ILE A 190 16.39 31.82 11.49
CA ILE A 190 15.84 31.37 10.20
C ILE A 190 14.46 30.74 10.41
N GLU A 191 14.34 29.86 11.41
CA GLU A 191 13.07 29.22 11.79
C GLU A 191 12.03 30.25 12.25
N GLN A 192 12.44 31.23 13.07
CA GLN A 192 11.54 32.29 13.52
C GLN A 192 11.03 33.12 12.35
N LYS A 193 11.92 33.51 11.42
CA LYS A 193 11.55 34.27 10.23
C LYS A 193 10.56 33.50 9.35
N HIS A 194 10.75 32.20 9.19
CA HIS A 194 9.82 31.34 8.46
C HIS A 194 8.44 31.32 9.12
N PHE A 195 8.41 31.09 10.43
CA PHE A 195 7.17 31.09 11.21
C PHE A 195 6.41 32.42 11.09
N ASP A 196 7.10 33.55 11.24
CA ASP A 196 6.49 34.89 11.12
C ASP A 196 5.92 35.13 9.71
N ASN A 197 6.64 34.71 8.66
CA ASN A 197 6.18 34.83 7.27
C ASN A 197 4.94 33.97 7.00
N VAL A 198 4.91 32.73 7.51
CA VAL A 198 3.75 31.84 7.36
C VAL A 198 2.53 32.41 8.09
N ILE A 199 2.69 32.94 9.31
CA ILE A 199 1.61 33.61 10.02
C ILE A 199 1.07 34.79 9.20
N LYS A 200 1.96 35.65 8.72
CA LYS A 200 1.58 36.81 7.93
C LYS A 200 0.85 36.42 6.64
N SER A 201 1.31 35.38 5.94
CA SER A 201 0.64 34.83 4.74
C SER A 201 -0.76 34.34 5.07
N ASN A 202 -0.92 33.59 6.18
CA ASN A 202 -2.22 33.10 6.64
C ASN A 202 -3.18 34.24 7.01
N GLU A 203 -2.68 35.31 7.63
CA GLU A 203 -3.48 36.48 7.96
C GLU A 203 -3.95 37.24 6.69
N GLN A 204 -3.08 37.36 5.69
CA GLN A 204 -3.42 37.99 4.40
C GLN A 204 -4.45 37.19 3.61
N GLU A 205 -4.34 35.87 3.59
CA GLU A 205 -5.33 34.98 2.96
C GLU A 205 -6.70 35.11 3.62
N LYS A 206 -6.75 35.15 4.96
CA LYS A 206 -8.01 35.37 5.71
C LYS A 206 -8.66 36.72 5.39
N GLN A 207 -7.87 37.79 5.32
CA GLN A 207 -8.38 39.12 4.98
C GLN A 207 -8.93 39.18 3.55
N THR A 208 -8.26 38.52 2.60
CA THR A 208 -8.69 38.47 1.21
C THR A 208 -10.00 37.70 1.06
N ASN A 209 -10.15 36.57 1.77
CA ASN A 209 -11.39 35.79 1.75
C ASN A 209 -12.56 36.55 2.39
N ASN A 210 -12.35 37.22 3.53
CA ASN A 210 -13.39 38.03 4.18
C ASN A 210 -13.83 39.22 3.31
N ASN A 211 -12.91 39.86 2.57
CA ASN A 211 -13.25 40.96 1.67
C ASN A 211 -14.02 40.51 0.43
N ASN A 212 -13.80 39.27 -0.03
CA ASN A 212 -14.55 38.67 -1.14
C ASN A 212 -15.97 38.27 -0.73
N GLU A 213 -16.20 37.90 0.53
CA GLU A 213 -17.55 37.59 1.07
C GLU A 213 -18.41 38.85 1.30
N VAL A 214 -17.78 40.00 1.60
CA VAL A 214 -18.50 41.28 1.78
C VAL A 214 -18.87 41.95 0.44
N SER A 215 -18.28 41.47 -0.66
CA SER A 215 -18.47 42.03 -2.01
C SER A 215 -19.46 41.21 -2.88
N GLN A 216 -20.16 40.22 -2.32
CA GLN A 216 -21.28 39.50 -2.93
C GLN A 216 -22.62 39.95 -2.31
#